data_AF-A0A182DZF4-F1
#
_entry.id   AF-A0A182DZF4-F1
#
_cell.length_a   1.000
_cell.length_b   1.000
_cell.length_c   1.000
_cell.angle_alpha   90.00
_cell.angle_beta   90.00
_cell.angle_gamma   90.00
#
_symmetry.space_group_name_H-M   'P 1'
#
loop_
_entity.id
_entity.type
_entity.pdbx_description
1 polymer ?
#
loop_
_entity_poly.entity_id
_entity_poly.type
_entity_poly.pdbx_seq_one_letter_code
_entity_poly.pdbx_strand_id
1 'polypeptide(L)'
;MCEADSGCVPEGCDTDIHGRYGCGYFRLNIFHYKLCYQPGKEDDQDEEEAWLTCAKNYECSQECVRRLSNRYKLKCYGKSECETLARIHDGGANGCRSKDTLAYWNTVKEKCPYC
;
A
#
# COMPACT_ATOMS: atom_id res chain seq x y z
N MET A 1 -7.29 -5.09 1.21
CA MET A 1 -5.88 -4.67 1.36
C MET A 1 -5.44 -4.89 2.78
N CYS A 2 -5.86 -4.08 3.76
CA CYS A 2 -5.53 -4.28 5.18
C CYS A 2 -5.67 -5.75 5.67
N GLU A 3 -6.85 -6.35 5.46
CA GLU A 3 -7.11 -7.77 5.75
C GLU A 3 -6.22 -8.75 4.99
N ALA A 4 -5.86 -8.44 3.75
CA ALA A 4 -5.00 -9.30 2.92
C ALA A 4 -3.52 -9.18 3.31
N ASP A 5 -3.10 -8.00 3.76
CA ASP A 5 -1.70 -7.66 4.03
C ASP A 5 -1.26 -8.08 5.43
N SER A 6 -2.16 -7.93 6.41
CA SER A 6 -1.85 -8.09 7.83
C SER A 6 -2.98 -8.73 8.66
N GLY A 7 -4.12 -9.11 8.06
CA GLY A 7 -5.32 -9.41 8.85
C GLY A 7 -5.87 -8.17 9.57
N CYS A 8 -5.54 -7.00 9.02
CA CYS A 8 -5.86 -5.69 9.54
C CYS A 8 -5.46 -5.42 11.00
N VAL A 9 -4.23 -5.81 11.34
CA VAL A 9 -3.59 -5.49 12.62
C VAL A 9 -2.23 -4.82 12.38
N PRO A 10 -1.67 -4.06 13.34
CA PRO A 10 -0.41 -3.34 13.16
C PRO A 10 0.80 -4.28 13.28
N GLU A 11 0.96 -5.15 12.28
CA GLU A 11 2.06 -6.13 12.24
C GLU A 11 3.45 -5.47 12.23
N GLY A 12 4.44 -6.27 12.59
CA GLY A 12 5.84 -5.94 12.36
C GLY A 12 6.18 -5.82 10.87
N CYS A 13 7.47 -5.65 10.60
CA CYS A 13 7.97 -5.66 9.24
C CYS A 13 8.28 -7.09 8.80
N ASP A 14 7.96 -7.40 7.55
CA ASP A 14 8.30 -8.69 6.95
C ASP A 14 8.56 -8.54 5.46
N THR A 15 9.12 -9.58 4.87
CA THR A 15 9.40 -9.65 3.43
C THR A 15 8.40 -10.59 2.78
N ASP A 16 7.74 -10.14 1.72
CA ASP A 16 6.83 -11.00 0.98
C ASP A 16 7.57 -12.04 0.09
N ILE A 17 6.80 -12.91 -0.55
CA ILE A 17 7.34 -13.97 -1.44
C ILE A 17 8.14 -13.43 -2.64
N HIS A 18 8.04 -12.13 -2.93
CA HIS A 18 8.74 -11.45 -4.01
C HIS A 18 9.94 -10.63 -3.51
N GLY A 19 10.31 -10.76 -2.23
CA GLY A 19 11.44 -10.04 -1.66
C GLY A 19 11.12 -8.58 -1.28
N ARG A 20 9.84 -8.17 -1.28
CA ARG A 20 9.45 -6.79 -0.96
C ARG A 20 9.25 -6.66 0.55
N TYR A 21 9.99 -5.72 1.15
CA TYR A 21 9.93 -5.43 2.57
C TYR A 21 8.84 -4.39 2.89
N GLY A 22 7.99 -4.68 3.87
CA GLY A 22 6.87 -3.81 4.26
C GLY A 22 6.38 -4.04 5.68
N CYS A 23 5.76 -3.03 6.28
CA CYS A 23 5.37 -3.04 7.69
C CYS A 23 3.90 -2.67 7.94
N GLY A 24 3.38 -3.08 9.10
CA GLY A 24 2.11 -2.60 9.63
C GLY A 24 0.88 -3.02 8.83
N TYR A 25 -0.20 -2.22 8.94
CA TYR A 25 -1.54 -2.59 8.48
C TYR A 25 -1.63 -2.97 7.01
N PHE A 26 -0.86 -2.30 6.15
CA PHE A 26 -0.89 -2.49 4.70
C PHE A 26 0.41 -3.06 4.14
N ARG A 27 1.30 -3.63 4.98
CA ARG A 27 2.67 -3.98 4.57
C ARG A 27 3.33 -2.84 3.77
N LEU A 28 3.19 -1.62 4.30
CA LEU A 28 3.61 -0.40 3.61
C LEU A 28 5.12 -0.41 3.46
N ASN A 29 5.60 -0.27 2.22
CA ASN A 29 7.02 -0.15 1.90
C ASN A 29 7.49 1.31 2.08
N ILE A 30 8.72 1.53 2.58
CA ILE A 30 9.33 2.86 2.74
C ILE A 30 9.34 3.67 1.43
N PHE A 31 9.56 3.04 0.27
CA PHE A 31 9.52 3.74 -1.02
C PHE A 31 8.12 4.26 -1.34
N HIS A 32 7.06 3.53 -0.96
CA HIS A 32 5.68 4.02 -1.09
C HIS A 32 5.40 5.17 -0.12
N TYR A 33 5.93 5.09 1.10
CA TYR A 33 5.84 6.17 2.07
C TYR A 33 6.44 7.48 1.56
N LYS A 34 7.61 7.42 0.92
CA LYS A 34 8.22 8.58 0.25
C LYS A 34 7.32 9.13 -0.88
N LEU A 35 6.77 8.25 -1.71
CA LEU A 35 5.96 8.63 -2.86
C LEU A 35 4.58 9.20 -2.49
N CYS A 36 4.07 8.86 -1.31
CA CYS A 36 2.83 9.41 -0.75
C CYS A 36 3.06 10.68 0.08
N TYR A 37 4.26 11.28 -0.01
CA TYR A 37 4.66 12.50 0.68
C TYR A 37 4.70 12.36 2.20
N GLN A 38 5.08 11.18 2.69
CA GLN A 38 5.48 10.94 4.08
C GLN A 38 4.49 11.52 5.11
N PRO A 39 3.18 11.14 5.06
CA PRO A 39 2.20 11.65 6.00
C PRO A 39 2.63 11.38 7.45
N GLY A 40 2.37 12.36 8.32
CA GLY A 40 2.70 12.28 9.76
C GLY A 40 4.18 12.43 10.10
N LYS A 41 5.07 12.67 9.13
CA LYS A 41 6.48 12.95 9.39
C LYS A 41 6.65 14.40 9.86
N GLU A 42 7.36 14.59 10.97
CA GLU A 42 7.81 15.91 11.44
C GLU A 42 9.12 16.34 10.73
N ASP A 43 9.40 17.65 10.67
CA ASP A 43 10.50 18.22 9.88
C ASP A 43 11.85 17.55 10.18
N ASP A 44 12.19 17.40 11.46
CA ASP A 44 13.47 16.84 11.93
C ASP A 44 13.41 15.33 12.23
N GLN A 45 12.27 14.66 12.00
CA GLN A 45 12.15 13.23 12.26
C GLN A 45 12.92 12.40 11.23
N ASP A 46 13.55 11.33 11.68
CA ASP A 46 14.13 10.33 10.78
C ASP A 46 13.04 9.71 9.89
N GLU A 47 13.37 9.49 8.63
CA GLU A 47 12.42 9.00 7.63
C GLU A 47 11.99 7.55 7.88
N GLU A 48 12.92 6.70 8.33
CA GLU A 48 12.63 5.29 8.63
C GLU A 48 11.75 5.21 9.88
N GLU A 49 12.05 6.01 10.91
CA GLU A 49 11.20 6.14 12.10
C GLU A 49 9.79 6.62 11.77
N ALA A 50 9.66 7.66 10.95
CA ALA A 50 8.37 8.22 10.52
C ALA A 50 7.57 7.20 9.71
N TRP A 51 8.24 6.47 8.80
CA TRP A 51 7.63 5.39 8.04
C TRP A 51 7.11 4.28 8.93
N LEU A 52 7.92 3.77 9.87
CA LEU A 52 7.53 2.70 10.79
C LEU A 52 6.33 3.10 11.65
N THR A 53 6.34 4.35 12.13
CA THR A 53 5.23 4.93 12.91
C THR A 53 3.96 5.01 12.06
N CYS A 54 4.06 5.54 10.84
CA CYS A 54 2.92 5.65 9.94
C CYS A 54 2.39 4.29 9.50
N ALA A 55 3.25 3.32 9.20
CA ALA A 55 2.88 1.98 8.79
C ALA A 55 2.05 1.25 9.88
N LYS A 56 2.41 1.45 11.15
CA LYS A 56 1.69 0.91 12.31
C LYS A 56 0.46 1.73 12.73
N ASN A 57 0.21 2.88 12.10
CA ASN A 57 -0.99 3.68 12.32
C ASN A 57 -1.96 3.47 11.16
N TYR A 58 -3.16 2.96 11.45
CA TYR A 58 -4.14 2.62 10.40
C TYR A 58 -4.51 3.83 9.54
N GLU A 59 -4.76 4.99 10.16
CA GLU A 59 -5.19 6.19 9.46
C GLU A 59 -4.09 6.75 8.58
N CYS A 60 -2.86 6.84 9.11
CA CYS A 60 -1.70 7.34 8.38
C CYS A 60 -1.35 6.45 7.17
N SER A 61 -1.29 5.13 7.40
CA SER A 61 -0.99 4.17 6.34
C SER A 61 -2.09 4.11 5.27
N GLN A 62 -3.37 4.17 5.67
CA GLN A 62 -4.50 4.28 4.74
C GLN A 62 -4.42 5.57 3.91
N GLU A 63 -4.09 6.70 4.53
CA GLU A 63 -3.91 7.96 3.82
C GLU A 63 -2.77 7.85 2.79
N CYS A 64 -1.64 7.27 3.18
CA CYS A 64 -0.52 7.05 2.28
C CYS A 64 -0.92 6.23 1.05
N VAL A 65 -1.61 5.10 1.23
CA VAL A 65 -2.13 4.26 0.14
C VAL A 65 -3.07 5.05 -0.79
N ARG A 66 -3.98 5.86 -0.23
CA ARG A 66 -4.88 6.71 -1.02
C ARG A 66 -4.13 7.76 -1.83
N ARG A 67 -3.13 8.42 -1.24
CA ARG A 67 -2.28 9.42 -1.93
C ARG A 67 -1.49 8.77 -3.06
N LEU A 68 -0.91 7.60 -2.83
CA LEU A 68 -0.17 6.84 -3.84
C LEU A 68 -1.09 6.42 -5.00
N SER A 69 -2.28 5.90 -4.70
CA SER A 69 -3.28 5.55 -5.71
C SER A 69 -3.71 6.77 -6.54
N ASN A 70 -4.03 7.89 -5.89
CA ASN A 70 -4.39 9.12 -6.59
C ASN A 70 -3.29 9.64 -7.51
N ARG A 71 -2.02 9.46 -7.13
CA ARG A 71 -0.86 9.83 -7.95
C ARG A 71 -0.79 9.04 -9.25
N TYR A 72 -1.20 7.76 -9.24
CA TYR A 72 -1.00 6.86 -10.38
C TYR A 72 -2.29 6.35 -11.03
N LYS A 73 -3.47 6.71 -10.53
CA LYS A 73 -4.78 6.23 -11.04
C LYS A 73 -5.00 6.43 -12.53
N LEU A 74 -4.43 7.49 -13.13
CA LEU A 74 -4.50 7.72 -14.57
C LEU A 74 -3.80 6.63 -15.40
N LYS A 75 -2.98 5.76 -14.79
CA LYS A 75 -2.38 4.61 -15.48
C LYS A 75 -3.25 3.35 -15.40
N CYS A 76 -4.41 3.42 -14.75
CA CYS A 76 -5.31 2.31 -14.44
C CYS A 76 -6.68 2.43 -15.13
N TYR A 77 -6.75 3.02 -16.33
CA TYR A 77 -8.01 3.16 -17.08
C TYR A 77 -8.75 1.83 -17.23
N GLY A 78 -10.07 1.87 -17.01
CA GLY A 78 -10.96 0.71 -17.13
C GLY A 78 -10.96 -0.24 -15.92
N LYS A 79 -10.30 0.13 -14.81
CA LYS A 79 -10.30 -0.63 -13.55
C LYS A 79 -11.23 0.01 -12.52
N SER A 80 -11.83 -0.78 -11.63
CA SER A 80 -12.58 -0.25 -10.49
C SER A 80 -11.66 0.53 -9.55
N GLU A 81 -12.23 1.32 -8.65
CA GLU A 81 -11.44 2.05 -7.65
C GLU A 81 -10.65 1.09 -6.76
N CYS A 82 -11.23 -0.04 -6.35
CA CYS A 82 -10.55 -1.01 -5.50
C CYS A 82 -9.48 -1.80 -6.24
N GLU A 83 -9.70 -2.18 -7.50
CA GLU A 83 -8.64 -2.78 -8.32
C GLU A 83 -7.49 -1.78 -8.52
N THR A 84 -7.81 -0.50 -8.76
CA THR A 84 -6.83 0.57 -8.92
C THR A 84 -5.99 0.75 -7.65
N LEU A 85 -6.64 0.89 -6.48
CA LEU A 85 -5.98 1.01 -5.17
C LEU A 85 -5.08 -0.19 -4.90
N ALA A 86 -5.61 -1.41 -5.01
CA ALA A 86 -4.87 -2.63 -4.69
C ALA A 86 -3.65 -2.83 -5.60
N ARG A 87 -3.82 -2.64 -6.91
CA ARG A 87 -2.74 -2.90 -7.87
C ARG A 87 -1.67 -1.81 -7.84
N ILE A 88 -2.03 -0.55 -7.59
CA ILE A 88 -1.02 0.51 -7.37
C ILE A 88 -0.26 0.28 -6.05
N HIS A 89 -0.93 -0.19 -5.01
CA HIS A 89 -0.26 -0.51 -3.74
C HIS A 89 0.75 -1.65 -3.87
N ASP A 90 0.43 -2.69 -4.63
CA ASP A 90 1.32 -3.85 -4.80
C ASP A 90 2.44 -3.62 -5.82
N GLY A 91 2.14 -2.91 -6.92
CA GLY A 91 3.07 -2.73 -8.05
C GLY A 91 3.52 -1.29 -8.33
N GLY A 92 3.21 -0.35 -7.44
CA GLY A 92 3.53 1.06 -7.59
C GLY A 92 2.96 1.69 -8.86
N ALA A 93 3.72 2.59 -9.48
CA ALA A 93 3.28 3.41 -10.60
C ALA A 93 2.76 2.65 -11.82
N ASN A 94 3.20 1.40 -12.03
CA ASN A 94 2.81 0.58 -13.17
C ASN A 94 1.99 -0.64 -12.76
N GLY A 95 1.54 -0.71 -11.50
CA GLY A 95 0.87 -1.88 -10.94
C GLY A 95 -0.34 -2.36 -11.74
N CYS A 96 -1.18 -1.45 -12.24
CA CYS A 96 -2.34 -1.81 -13.06
C CYS A 96 -2.00 -2.33 -14.47
N ARG A 97 -0.76 -2.12 -14.94
CA ARG A 97 -0.28 -2.57 -16.26
C ARG A 97 0.51 -3.87 -16.17
N SER A 98 1.07 -4.21 -15.01
CA SER A 98 1.76 -5.49 -14.81
C SER A 98 0.78 -6.60 -14.44
N LYS A 99 0.94 -7.79 -15.04
CA LYS A 99 0.18 -8.98 -14.65
C LYS A 99 0.58 -9.51 -13.27
N ASP A 100 1.75 -9.13 -12.76
CA ASP A 100 2.29 -9.62 -11.48
C ASP A 100 1.39 -9.24 -10.30
N THR A 101 0.67 -8.12 -10.41
CA THR A 101 -0.24 -7.63 -9.35
C THR A 101 -1.62 -8.28 -9.37
N LEU A 102 -1.91 -9.16 -10.33
CA LEU A 102 -3.22 -9.82 -10.44
C LEU A 102 -3.46 -10.82 -9.30
N ALA A 103 -2.42 -11.53 -8.87
CA ALA A 103 -2.52 -12.47 -7.75
C ALA A 103 -2.94 -11.71 -6.47
N TYR A 104 -2.23 -10.63 -6.16
CA TYR A 104 -2.57 -9.76 -5.04
C TYR A 104 -4.00 -9.20 -5.14
N TRP A 105 -4.38 -8.67 -6.31
CA TRP A 105 -5.73 -8.17 -6.52
C TRP A 105 -6.80 -9.23 -6.27
N ASN A 106 -6.61 -10.45 -6.76
CA ASN A 106 -7.57 -11.53 -6.53
C ASN A 106 -7.73 -11.83 -5.03
N THR A 107 -6.62 -11.87 -4.26
CA THR A 107 -6.68 -12.01 -2.81
C THR A 107 -7.44 -10.86 -2.14
N VAL A 108 -7.21 -9.61 -2.56
CA VAL A 108 -7.95 -8.45 -2.04
C VAL A 108 -9.43 -8.56 -2.36
N LYS A 109 -9.79 -8.95 -3.59
CA LYS A 109 -11.17 -9.11 -4.04
C LYS A 109 -11.91 -10.20 -3.27
N GLU A 110 -11.25 -11.29 -2.90
CA GLU A 110 -11.82 -12.33 -2.03
C GLU A 110 -12.15 -11.78 -0.63
N LYS A 111 -11.28 -10.94 -0.07
CA LYS A 111 -11.50 -10.30 1.24
C LYS A 111 -12.51 -9.15 1.19
N CYS A 112 -12.72 -8.53 0.04
CA CYS A 112 -13.67 -7.44 -0.16
C CYS A 112 -14.51 -7.66 -1.43
N PRO A 113 -15.52 -8.54 -1.41
CA PRO A 113 -16.24 -8.95 -2.64
C PRO A 113 -17.02 -7.82 -3.34
N TYR A 114 -17.36 -6.76 -2.62
CA TYR A 114 -18.17 -5.64 -3.09
C TYR A 114 -17.35 -4.40 -3.45
N CYS A 115 -16.04 -4.57 -3.61
CA CYS A 115 -15.07 -3.52 -3.86
C CYS A 115 -14.88 -3.21 -5.35
#